data_AF-A0A5C9EHM8-F1
#
_entry.id   AF-A0A5C9EHM8-F1
#
_cell.length_a   1.000
_cell.length_b   1.000
_cell.length_c   1.000
_cell.angle_alpha   90.00
_cell.angle_beta   90.00
_cell.angle_gamma   90.00
#
_symmetry.space_group_name_H-M   'P 1'
#
loop_
_entity.id
_entity.type
_entity.pdbx_description
1 polymer ?
#
loop_
_entity_poly.entity_id
_entity_poly.type
_entity_poly.pdbx_seq_one_letter_code
_entity_poly.pdbx_strand_id
1 'polypeptide(L)'
;MNIRHKFQRIKLFFSDIRPILLSHHPNCEKFSEHVYVLGKYKLCIGCFTYYPTILITIILSLIFFDMNPQTIITLFFSSFLFFLPLILNFLELTKFKILKILTKVSIGIGTGWYILAIIYIPFLPLIIKIFSIMEVSFFTGVIAYIRANRIEKDCLECEYKKDWEHCPGMSKITKNLYLHGFKKREKLVP
;
A
#
# COMPACT_ATOMS: atom_id res chain seq x y z
N MET A 1 31.61 2.54 -18.04
CA MET A 1 30.53 3.37 -17.44
C MET A 1 30.78 3.51 -15.94
N ASN A 2 31.01 4.72 -15.43
CA ASN A 2 31.41 5.00 -14.05
C ASN A 2 30.28 4.63 -13.04
N ILE A 3 30.63 4.16 -11.84
CA ILE A 3 29.69 3.80 -10.75
C ILE A 3 28.75 4.96 -10.42
N ARG A 4 29.25 6.20 -10.41
CA ARG A 4 28.43 7.41 -10.18
C ARG A 4 27.31 7.55 -11.21
N HIS A 5 27.60 7.25 -12.49
CA HIS A 5 26.62 7.31 -13.56
C HIS A 5 25.54 6.22 -13.42
N LYS A 6 25.92 5.01 -13.00
CA LYS A 6 24.94 3.94 -12.69
C LYS A 6 23.98 4.39 -11.58
N PHE A 7 24.50 4.96 -10.50
CA PHE A 7 23.68 5.42 -9.38
C PHE A 7 22.74 6.55 -9.75
N GLN A 8 23.22 7.54 -10.51
CA GLN A 8 22.38 8.63 -11.03
C GLN A 8 21.25 8.10 -11.91
N ARG A 9 21.55 7.13 -12.78
CA ARG A 9 20.54 6.51 -13.65
C ARG A 9 19.48 5.75 -12.85
N ILE A 10 19.86 5.02 -11.81
CA ILE A 10 18.92 4.36 -10.89
C ILE A 10 18.04 5.38 -10.17
N LYS A 11 18.65 6.43 -9.61
CA LYS A 11 17.91 7.51 -8.93
C LYS A 11 16.90 8.18 -9.85
N LEU A 12 17.29 8.44 -11.10
CA LEU A 12 16.41 9.03 -12.12
C LEU A 12 15.24 8.10 -12.45
N PHE A 13 15.50 6.81 -12.68
CA PHE A 13 14.46 5.81 -12.91
C PHE A 13 13.43 5.80 -11.77
N PHE A 14 13.90 5.68 -10.51
CA PHE A 14 13.02 5.72 -9.34
C PHE A 14 12.23 7.02 -9.24
N SER A 15 12.83 8.16 -9.59
CA SER A 15 12.12 9.44 -9.62
C SER A 15 10.95 9.44 -10.62
N ASP A 16 11.12 8.83 -11.79
CA ASP A 16 10.08 8.77 -12.83
C ASP A 16 8.96 7.79 -12.50
N ILE A 17 9.29 6.64 -11.91
CA ILE A 17 8.29 5.62 -11.54
C ILE A 17 7.63 5.89 -10.18
N ARG A 18 8.22 6.75 -9.34
CA ARG A 18 7.71 7.09 -7.99
C ARG A 18 6.21 7.42 -7.96
N PRO A 19 5.63 8.21 -8.88
CA PRO A 19 4.20 8.48 -8.87
C PRO A 19 3.34 7.21 -8.99
N ILE A 20 3.77 6.23 -9.81
CA ILE A 20 3.09 4.94 -9.97
C ILE A 20 3.20 4.11 -8.69
N LEU A 21 4.39 4.10 -8.07
CA LEU A 21 4.61 3.37 -6.81
C LEU A 21 3.74 3.89 -5.67
N LEU A 22 3.47 5.20 -5.63
CA LEU A 22 2.69 5.84 -4.57
C LEU A 22 1.18 5.74 -4.79
N SER A 23 0.75 5.88 -6.04
CA SER A 23 -0.65 5.75 -6.43
C SER A 23 -0.67 5.21 -7.85
N HIS A 24 -1.00 3.93 -7.99
CA HIS A 24 -0.93 3.17 -9.25
C HIS A 24 -1.44 3.93 -10.49
N HIS A 25 -2.48 4.77 -10.31
CA HIS A 25 -2.98 5.71 -11.31
C HIS A 25 -2.93 7.15 -10.78
N PRO A 26 -1.76 7.83 -10.82
CA PRO A 26 -1.59 9.10 -10.14
C PRO A 26 -2.40 10.21 -10.80
N ASN A 27 -2.45 10.32 -12.14
CA ASN A 27 -3.11 11.45 -12.79
C ASN A 27 -4.42 11.09 -13.52
N CYS A 28 -5.00 9.92 -13.22
CA CYS A 28 -6.27 9.53 -13.80
C CYS A 28 -7.43 10.08 -12.95
N GLU A 29 -8.34 10.83 -13.58
CA GLU A 29 -9.51 11.43 -12.90
C GLU A 29 -10.43 10.38 -12.29
N LYS A 30 -10.60 9.22 -12.96
CA LYS A 30 -11.39 8.09 -12.46
C LYS A 30 -10.89 7.54 -11.11
N PHE A 31 -9.62 7.75 -10.78
CA PHE A 31 -9.00 7.28 -9.53
C PHE A 31 -8.71 8.40 -8.53
N SER A 32 -9.15 9.64 -8.81
CA SER A 32 -8.90 10.81 -7.96
C SER A 32 -9.42 10.65 -6.53
N GLU A 33 -10.54 9.95 -6.34
CA GLU A 33 -11.11 9.66 -5.02
C GLU A 33 -10.36 8.59 -4.20
N HIS A 34 -9.39 7.91 -4.82
CA HIS A 34 -8.60 6.86 -4.17
C HIS A 34 -7.22 7.34 -3.70
N VAL A 35 -6.94 8.64 -3.84
CA VAL A 35 -5.65 9.24 -3.45
C VAL A 35 -5.82 10.41 -2.49
N TYR A 36 -4.83 10.61 -1.62
CA TYR A 36 -4.58 11.89 -0.97
C TYR A 36 -3.70 12.73 -1.87
N VAL A 37 -3.99 14.03 -1.95
CA VAL A 37 -3.17 15.00 -2.68
C VAL A 37 -2.40 15.82 -1.65
N LEU A 38 -1.09 15.62 -1.57
CA LEU A 38 -0.18 16.36 -0.68
C LEU A 38 0.83 17.13 -1.53
N GLY A 39 0.51 18.38 -1.86
CA GLY A 39 1.26 19.18 -2.82
C GLY A 39 1.32 18.47 -4.19
N LYS A 40 2.53 18.15 -4.66
CA LYS A 40 2.75 17.43 -5.93
C LYS A 40 2.62 15.90 -5.83
N TYR A 41 2.47 15.36 -4.62
CA TYR A 41 2.41 13.92 -4.39
C TYR A 41 0.97 13.43 -4.31
N LYS A 42 0.72 12.29 -4.94
CA LYS A 42 -0.55 11.57 -4.85
C LYS A 42 -0.27 10.23 -4.21
N LEU A 43 -0.98 9.96 -3.11
CA LEU A 43 -0.69 8.85 -2.22
C LEU A 43 -1.93 7.96 -2.14
N CYS A 44 -1.79 6.66 -2.41
CA CYS A 44 -2.89 5.72 -2.28
C CYS A 44 -3.46 5.75 -0.86
N ILE A 45 -4.74 6.08 -0.72
CA ILE A 45 -5.42 6.15 0.59
C ILE A 45 -5.26 4.83 1.36
N GLY A 46 -5.32 3.70 0.65
CA GLY A 46 -5.17 2.38 1.27
C GLY A 46 -3.80 2.20 1.91
N CYS A 47 -2.75 2.26 1.11
CA CYS A 47 -1.38 1.97 1.57
C CYS A 47 -0.86 3.07 2.50
N PHE A 48 -1.13 4.34 2.18
CA PHE A 48 -0.63 5.47 2.95
C PHE A 48 -1.36 5.68 4.28
N THR A 49 -2.59 5.17 4.44
CA THR A 49 -3.20 5.08 5.77
C THR A 49 -2.69 3.84 6.50
N TYR A 50 -2.68 2.66 5.85
CA TYR A 50 -2.41 1.39 6.52
C TYR A 50 -0.99 1.26 7.08
N TYR A 51 0.05 1.43 6.25
CA TYR A 51 1.43 1.17 6.68
C TYR A 51 1.94 2.17 7.74
N PRO A 52 1.71 3.50 7.60
CA PRO A 52 2.09 4.44 8.64
C PRO A 52 1.33 4.18 9.95
N THR A 53 0.06 3.77 9.88
CA THR A 53 -0.69 3.41 11.10
C THR A 53 -0.04 2.24 11.82
N ILE A 54 0.34 1.16 11.13
CA ILE A 54 1.07 0.04 11.76
C ILE A 54 2.31 0.53 12.48
N LEU A 55 3.14 1.31 11.79
CA LEU A 55 4.41 1.81 12.33
C LEU A 55 4.18 2.70 13.56
N ILE A 56 3.24 3.64 13.47
CA ILE A 56 2.87 4.54 14.57
C ILE A 56 2.32 3.73 15.75
N THR A 57 1.42 2.78 15.52
CA THR A 57 0.88 1.93 16.57
C THR A 57 1.97 1.15 17.29
N ILE A 58 2.93 0.57 16.57
CA ILE A 58 4.06 -0.14 17.17
C ILE A 58 4.90 0.82 18.03
N ILE A 59 5.30 1.97 17.47
CA ILE A 59 6.13 2.96 18.18
C ILE A 59 5.42 3.47 19.44
N LEU A 60 4.16 3.89 19.32
CA LEU A 60 3.40 4.38 20.48
C LEU A 60 3.21 3.28 21.53
N SER A 61 2.92 2.04 21.12
CA SER A 61 2.76 0.95 22.08
C SER A 61 4.06 0.67 22.84
N LEU A 62 5.22 0.73 22.15
CA LEU A 62 6.53 0.56 22.79
C LEU A 62 6.90 1.70 23.75
N ILE A 63 6.38 2.91 23.54
CA ILE A 63 6.65 4.08 24.40
C ILE A 63 5.70 4.10 25.60
N PHE A 64 4.43 3.78 25.40
CA PHE A 64 3.37 4.03 26.37
C PHE A 64 2.91 2.80 27.14
N PHE A 65 3.23 1.58 26.70
CA PHE A 65 2.79 0.36 27.37
C PHE A 65 3.97 -0.46 27.90
N ASP A 66 3.82 -0.96 29.12
CA ASP A 66 4.73 -1.94 29.69
C ASP A 66 4.47 -3.31 29.05
N MET A 67 5.49 -3.89 28.41
CA MET A 67 5.42 -5.19 27.73
C MET A 67 5.45 -6.38 28.70
N ASN A 68 4.62 -6.32 29.74
CA ASN A 68 4.39 -7.43 30.66
C ASN A 68 3.42 -8.46 30.02
N PRO A 69 3.33 -9.69 30.55
CA PRO A 69 2.49 -10.74 29.97
C PRO A 69 1.00 -10.37 29.84
N GLN A 70 0.45 -9.62 30.79
CA GLN A 70 -0.97 -9.21 30.75
C GLN A 70 -1.21 -8.25 29.58
N THR A 71 -0.37 -7.21 29.45
CA THR A 71 -0.44 -6.26 28.32
C THR A 71 -0.31 -6.98 26.99
N ILE A 72 0.65 -7.90 26.85
CA ILE A 72 0.87 -8.67 25.62
C ILE A 72 -0.39 -9.47 25.23
N ILE A 73 -1.00 -10.15 26.20
CA ILE A 73 -2.24 -10.91 25.99
C ILE A 73 -3.39 -9.97 25.60
N THR A 74 -3.52 -8.82 26.27
CA THR A 74 -4.54 -7.81 25.95
C THR A 74 -4.35 -7.25 24.54
N LEU A 75 -3.12 -6.92 24.12
CA LEU A 75 -2.82 -6.46 22.76
C LEU A 75 -3.13 -7.54 21.73
N PHE A 76 -2.80 -8.80 22.01
CA PHE A 76 -3.12 -9.92 21.13
C PHE A 76 -4.62 -10.06 20.91
N PHE A 77 -5.42 -10.17 21.96
CA PHE A 77 -6.87 -10.36 21.80
C PHE A 77 -7.59 -9.12 21.27
N SER A 78 -7.18 -7.92 21.71
CA SER A 78 -7.76 -6.67 21.19
C SER A 78 -7.42 -6.44 19.71
N SER A 79 -6.31 -6.97 19.19
CA SER A 79 -5.99 -6.88 17.77
C SER A 79 -7.09 -7.42 16.86
N PHE A 80 -7.77 -8.50 17.27
CA PHE A 80 -8.88 -9.09 16.52
C PHE A 80 -10.12 -8.20 16.48
N LEU A 81 -10.38 -7.42 17.54
CA LEU A 81 -11.46 -6.43 17.55
C LEU A 81 -11.21 -5.36 16.47
N PHE A 82 -9.96 -4.95 16.32
CA PHE A 82 -9.55 -3.97 15.30
C PHE A 82 -9.59 -4.52 13.86
N PHE A 83 -9.72 -5.84 13.69
CA PHE A 83 -9.98 -6.46 12.39
C PHE A 83 -11.47 -6.53 12.03
N LEU A 84 -12.40 -6.37 12.98
CA LEU A 84 -13.85 -6.42 12.72
C LEU A 84 -14.33 -5.47 11.60
N PRO A 85 -13.78 -4.25 11.44
CA PRO A 85 -14.17 -3.37 10.34
C PRO A 85 -13.84 -3.91 8.94
N LEU A 86 -13.12 -5.04 8.80
CA LEU A 86 -13.03 -5.77 7.53
C LEU A 86 -14.39 -6.17 7.00
N ILE A 87 -15.36 -6.45 7.87
CA ILE A 87 -16.74 -6.81 7.50
C ILE A 87 -17.39 -5.68 6.68
N LEU A 88 -17.04 -4.42 6.96
CA LEU A 88 -17.54 -3.26 6.20
C LEU A 88 -17.10 -3.28 4.72
N ASN A 89 -16.00 -3.96 4.39
CA ASN A 89 -15.59 -4.13 2.99
C ASN A 89 -16.52 -5.09 2.24
N PHE A 90 -17.00 -6.14 2.92
CA PHE A 90 -17.95 -7.10 2.34
C PHE A 90 -19.33 -6.48 2.16
N LEU A 91 -19.73 -5.58 3.06
CA LEU A 91 -21.01 -4.86 2.98
C LEU A 91 -20.98 -3.65 2.01
N GLU A 92 -19.88 -3.43 1.29
CA GLU A 92 -19.67 -2.32 0.35
C GLU A 92 -19.83 -0.90 0.96
N LEU A 93 -19.86 -0.80 2.29
CA LEU A 93 -20.00 0.47 3.01
C LEU A 93 -18.75 1.35 2.91
N THR A 94 -17.61 0.78 2.50
CA THR A 94 -16.37 1.51 2.25
C THR A 94 -16.36 2.33 0.95
N LYS A 95 -17.52 2.49 0.29
CA LYS A 95 -17.73 3.53 -0.74
C LYS A 95 -17.46 4.94 -0.20
N PHE A 96 -17.82 5.20 1.06
CA PHE A 96 -17.54 6.47 1.72
C PHE A 96 -16.07 6.58 2.11
N LYS A 97 -15.42 7.67 1.69
CA LYS A 97 -13.98 7.92 1.90
C LYS A 97 -13.60 7.82 3.38
N ILE A 98 -14.39 8.40 4.29
CA ILE A 98 -14.13 8.38 5.73
C ILE A 98 -14.16 6.95 6.27
N LEU A 99 -15.19 6.16 5.95
CA LEU A 99 -15.28 4.76 6.41
C LEU A 99 -14.12 3.93 5.87
N LYS A 100 -13.71 4.14 4.61
CA LYS A 100 -12.53 3.50 4.02
C LYS A 100 -11.26 3.82 4.81
N ILE A 101 -11.07 5.07 5.22
CA ILE A 101 -9.93 5.50 6.03
C ILE A 101 -9.99 4.86 7.42
N LEU A 102 -11.13 4.95 8.11
CA LEU A 102 -11.33 4.39 9.44
C LEU A 102 -11.09 2.87 9.45
N THR A 103 -11.59 2.14 8.46
CA THR A 103 -11.31 0.71 8.31
C THR A 103 -9.81 0.46 8.16
N LYS A 104 -9.08 1.27 7.38
CA LYS A 104 -7.62 1.09 7.20
C LYS A 104 -6.81 1.48 8.43
N VAL A 105 -7.22 2.50 9.17
CA VAL A 105 -6.63 2.85 10.47
C VAL A 105 -6.86 1.72 11.46
N SER A 106 -8.11 1.25 11.59
CA SER A 106 -8.46 0.16 12.50
C SER A 106 -7.64 -1.10 12.22
N ILE A 107 -7.64 -1.58 10.97
CA ILE A 107 -6.84 -2.76 10.60
C ILE A 107 -5.34 -2.50 10.82
N GLY A 108 -4.85 -1.28 10.58
CA GLY A 108 -3.47 -0.90 10.85
C GLY A 108 -3.10 -1.03 12.32
N ILE A 109 -3.96 -0.54 13.22
CA ILE A 109 -3.80 -0.69 14.69
C ILE A 109 -3.79 -2.17 15.07
N GLY A 110 -4.79 -2.93 14.60
CA GLY A 110 -4.87 -4.37 14.85
C GLY A 110 -3.63 -5.11 14.38
N THR A 111 -3.14 -4.85 13.16
CA THR A 111 -1.90 -5.45 12.66
C THR A 111 -0.68 -5.06 13.50
N GLY A 112 -0.55 -3.78 13.89
CA GLY A 112 0.56 -3.32 14.72
C GLY A 112 0.60 -4.03 16.08
N TRP A 113 -0.53 -4.10 16.78
CA TRP A 113 -0.65 -4.81 18.05
C TRP A 113 -0.45 -6.31 17.92
N TYR A 114 -0.99 -6.93 16.87
CA TYR A 114 -0.78 -8.35 16.60
C TYR A 114 0.71 -8.67 16.40
N ILE A 115 1.41 -7.92 15.56
CA ILE A 115 2.85 -8.10 15.32
C ILE A 115 3.63 -7.95 16.63
N LEU A 116 3.33 -6.89 17.39
CA LEU A 116 4.02 -6.61 18.64
C LEU A 116 3.80 -7.72 19.67
N ALA A 117 2.55 -8.16 19.85
CA ALA A 117 2.22 -9.24 20.76
C ALA A 117 2.94 -10.55 20.39
N ILE A 118 2.88 -10.97 19.12
CA ILE A 118 3.56 -12.19 18.63
C ILE A 118 5.07 -12.14 18.89
N ILE A 119 5.72 -11.00 18.65
CA ILE A 119 7.16 -10.84 18.88
C ILE A 119 7.50 -11.00 20.36
N TYR A 120 6.71 -10.41 21.26
CA TYR A 120 7.01 -10.35 22.69
C TYR A 120 6.51 -11.55 23.51
N ILE A 121 5.68 -12.44 22.97
CA ILE A 121 5.33 -13.70 23.66
C ILE A 121 6.61 -14.54 23.84
N PRO A 122 7.07 -14.81 25.08
CA PRO A 122 8.39 -15.41 25.32
C PRO A 122 8.42 -16.91 25.04
N PHE A 123 7.30 -17.60 25.26
CA PHE A 123 7.19 -19.06 25.10
C PHE A 123 6.84 -19.50 23.68
N LEU A 124 6.63 -18.58 22.74
CA LEU A 124 6.35 -18.93 21.35
C LEU A 124 7.68 -19.23 20.62
N PRO A 125 7.86 -20.43 20.04
CA PRO A 125 9.03 -20.73 19.22
C PRO A 125 9.14 -19.76 18.03
N LEU A 126 10.37 -19.42 17.62
CA LEU A 126 10.62 -18.49 16.51
C LEU A 126 9.88 -18.88 15.23
N ILE A 127 9.82 -20.18 14.92
CA ILE A 127 9.13 -20.68 13.73
C ILE A 127 7.63 -20.34 13.75
N ILE A 128 6.97 -20.41 14.91
CA ILE A 128 5.56 -20.05 15.05
C ILE A 128 5.40 -18.54 14.88
N LYS A 129 6.29 -17.73 15.44
CA LYS A 129 6.28 -16.26 15.26
C LYS A 129 6.35 -15.88 13.78
N ILE A 130 7.23 -16.52 13.03
CA ILE A 130 7.38 -16.32 11.57
C ILE A 130 6.09 -16.69 10.85
N PHE A 131 5.52 -17.87 11.11
CA PHE A 131 4.28 -18.31 10.49
C PHE A 131 3.11 -17.37 10.81
N SER A 132 2.96 -16.92 12.06
CA SER A 132 1.92 -15.95 12.45
C SER A 132 2.04 -14.60 11.73
N ILE A 133 3.26 -14.07 11.57
CA ILE A 133 3.47 -12.82 10.83
C ILE A 133 3.24 -13.03 9.32
N MET A 134 3.66 -14.18 8.79
CA MET A 134 3.40 -14.56 7.39
C MET A 134 1.92 -14.69 7.10
N GLU A 135 1.13 -15.24 8.03
CA GLU A 135 -0.32 -15.39 7.91
C GLU A 135 -1.01 -14.03 7.74
N VAL A 136 -0.75 -13.06 8.61
CA VAL A 136 -1.32 -11.70 8.49
C VAL A 136 -0.84 -11.01 7.20
N SER A 137 0.42 -11.24 6.82
CA SER A 137 0.98 -10.75 5.55
C SER A 137 0.27 -11.37 4.33
N PHE A 138 -0.08 -12.65 4.41
CA PHE A 138 -0.80 -13.36 3.36
C PHE A 138 -2.21 -12.80 3.19
N PHE A 139 -2.99 -12.65 4.27
CA PHE A 139 -4.34 -12.10 4.19
C PHE A 139 -4.36 -10.67 3.64
N THR A 140 -3.43 -9.82 4.10
CA THR A 140 -3.30 -8.45 3.60
C THR A 140 -2.88 -8.43 2.13
N GLY A 141 -2.01 -9.36 1.72
CA GLY A 141 -1.62 -9.60 0.33
C GLY A 141 -2.78 -10.03 -0.56
N VAL A 142 -3.62 -10.96 -0.12
CA VAL A 142 -4.83 -11.40 -0.85
C VAL A 142 -5.79 -10.24 -1.07
N ILE A 143 -6.05 -9.43 -0.03
CA ILE A 143 -6.92 -8.24 -0.16
C ILE A 143 -6.31 -7.23 -1.14
N ALA A 144 -4.99 -7.01 -1.08
CA ALA A 144 -4.29 -6.13 -2.01
C ALA A 144 -4.37 -6.65 -3.45
N TYR A 145 -4.22 -7.95 -3.65
CA TYR A 145 -4.32 -8.62 -4.94
C TYR A 145 -5.73 -8.50 -5.55
N ILE A 146 -6.78 -8.81 -4.78
CA ILE A 146 -8.18 -8.64 -5.23
C ILE A 146 -8.45 -7.20 -5.65
N ARG A 147 -7.96 -6.23 -4.88
CA ARG A 147 -8.11 -4.81 -5.20
C ARG A 147 -7.33 -4.42 -6.46
N ALA A 148 -6.11 -4.92 -6.63
CA ALA A 148 -5.31 -4.68 -7.82
C ALA A 148 -6.04 -5.20 -9.07
N ASN A 149 -6.59 -6.41 -9.01
CA ASN A 149 -7.38 -6.98 -10.11
C ASN A 149 -8.64 -6.16 -10.42
N ARG A 150 -9.33 -5.61 -9.41
CA ARG A 150 -10.49 -4.73 -9.64
C ARG A 150 -10.08 -3.44 -10.35
N ILE A 151 -9.01 -2.79 -9.87
CA ILE A 151 -8.46 -1.58 -10.51
C ILE A 151 -8.03 -1.87 -11.95
N GLU A 152 -7.43 -3.02 -12.19
CA GLU A 152 -7.03 -3.45 -13.53
C GLU A 152 -8.25 -3.63 -14.45
N LYS A 153 -9.33 -4.26 -13.97
CA LYS A 153 -10.59 -4.35 -14.71
C LYS A 153 -11.16 -2.98 -15.02
N ASP A 154 -11.24 -2.09 -14.04
CA ASP A 154 -11.72 -0.71 -14.23
C ASP A 154 -10.86 0.04 -15.28
N CYS A 155 -9.56 -0.25 -15.34
CA CYS A 155 -8.62 0.31 -16.31
C CYS A 155 -8.79 -0.29 -17.72
N LEU A 156 -9.11 -1.58 -17.82
CA LEU A 156 -9.40 -2.25 -19.10
C LEU A 156 -10.74 -1.80 -19.70
N GLU A 157 -11.72 -1.49 -18.86
CA GLU A 157 -13.03 -0.98 -19.26
C GLU A 157 -13.03 0.52 -19.57
N CYS A 158 -11.91 1.23 -19.32
CA CYS A 158 -11.80 2.64 -19.67
C CYS A 158 -11.62 2.86 -21.19
N GLU A 159 -11.86 4.10 -21.65
CA GLU A 159 -11.72 4.48 -23.07
C GLU A 159 -10.32 4.19 -23.64
N TYR A 160 -9.29 4.21 -22.79
CA TYR A 160 -7.91 3.93 -23.16
C TYR A 160 -7.54 2.45 -23.05
N LYS A 161 -8.39 1.57 -22.51
CA LYS A 161 -8.18 0.11 -22.42
C LYS A 161 -6.77 -0.30 -21.95
N LYS A 162 -6.26 0.34 -20.88
CA LYS A 162 -4.90 0.15 -20.33
C LYS A 162 -3.74 0.60 -21.25
N ASP A 163 -4.01 1.32 -22.34
CA ASP A 163 -2.98 1.95 -23.16
C ASP A 163 -2.37 3.16 -22.43
N TRP A 164 -1.23 2.93 -21.76
CA TRP A 164 -0.53 3.97 -21.00
C TRP A 164 0.20 4.99 -21.88
N GLU A 165 0.31 4.76 -23.19
CA GLU A 165 0.90 5.72 -24.12
C GLU A 165 -0.09 6.83 -24.46
N HIS A 166 -1.35 6.45 -24.66
CA HIS A 166 -2.43 7.37 -25.00
C HIS A 166 -3.26 7.82 -23.78
N CYS A 167 -3.11 7.16 -22.62
CA CYS A 167 -3.81 7.56 -21.40
C CYS A 167 -3.27 8.90 -20.85
N PRO A 168 -4.12 9.95 -20.71
CA PRO A 168 -3.71 11.26 -20.19
C PRO A 168 -3.20 11.15 -18.75
N GLY A 169 -3.77 10.23 -17.95
CA GLY A 169 -3.36 10.00 -16.56
C GLY A 169 -1.97 9.39 -16.40
N MET A 170 -1.43 8.76 -17.46
CA MET A 170 -0.10 8.14 -17.47
C MET A 170 0.90 8.88 -18.39
N SER A 171 0.41 9.73 -19.29
CA SER A 171 1.17 10.45 -20.32
C SER A 171 2.47 11.08 -19.82
N LYS A 172 2.43 11.82 -18.71
CA LYS A 172 3.62 12.47 -18.12
C LYS A 172 4.71 11.47 -17.73
N ILE A 173 4.31 10.34 -17.15
CA ILE A 173 5.24 9.31 -16.68
C ILE A 173 5.81 8.56 -17.88
N THR A 174 4.96 8.17 -18.81
CA THR A 174 5.34 7.51 -20.06
C THR A 174 6.32 8.38 -20.86
N LYS A 175 6.05 9.70 -20.97
CA LYS A 175 6.94 10.67 -21.63
C LYS A 175 8.31 10.74 -20.96
N ASN A 176 8.38 10.81 -19.63
CA ASN A 176 9.66 10.81 -18.92
C ASN A 176 10.46 9.52 -19.16
N LEU A 177 9.80 8.36 -19.16
CA LEU A 177 10.45 7.08 -19.44
C LEU A 177 11.05 7.03 -20.85
N TYR A 178 10.41 7.63 -21.86
CA TYR A 178 11.03 7.79 -23.19
C TYR A 178 12.19 8.78 -23.18
N LEU A 179 11.99 9.97 -22.59
CA LEU A 179 12.99 11.04 -22.55
C LEU A 179 14.30 10.59 -21.90
N HIS A 180 14.21 9.79 -20.83
CA HIS A 180 15.38 9.27 -20.12
C HIS A 180 15.88 7.92 -20.65
N GLY A 181 15.30 7.41 -21.75
CA GLY A 181 15.74 6.18 -22.41
C GLY A 181 15.50 4.91 -21.59
N PHE A 182 14.48 4.89 -20.73
CA PHE A 182 14.01 3.71 -20.00
C PHE A 182 12.96 2.92 -20.78
N LYS A 183 12.24 3.57 -21.70
CA LYS A 183 11.34 2.94 -22.67
C LYS A 183 11.79 3.31 -24.08
N LYS A 184 11.75 2.36 -25.02
CA LYS A 184 12.03 2.61 -26.44
C LYS A 184 10.69 2.85 -27.15
N ARG A 185 10.59 3.88 -27.99
CA ARG A 185 9.42 4.03 -28.87
C ARG A 185 9.38 2.83 -29.79
N GLU A 186 8.23 2.18 -29.92
CA GLU A 186 8.03 1.29 -31.06
C GLU A 186 8.25 2.13 -32.31
N LYS A 187 9.15 1.67 -33.18
CA LYS A 187 9.26 2.28 -34.51
C LYS A 187 7.91 2.03 -35.15
N LEU A 188 7.15 3.09 -35.43
CA LEU A 188 6.01 2.98 -36.34
C LEU A 188 6.54 2.29 -37.58
N VAL A 189 6.12 1.04 -37.79
CA VAL A 189 6.37 0.36 -39.05
C VAL A 189 5.59 1.18 -40.08
N PRO A 190 6.27 1.78 -41.06
CA PRO A 190 5.63 2.66 -42.04
C PRO A 190 4.56 1.93 -42.85
#